data_AF-A0A2U1VPA5-F1
#
_entry.id   AF-A0A2U1VPA5-F1
#
_cell.length_a   1.000
_cell.length_b   1.000
_cell.length_c   1.000
_cell.angle_alpha   90.00
_cell.angle_beta   90.00
_cell.angle_gamma   90.00
#
_symmetry.space_group_name_H-M   'P 1'
#
loop_
_entity.id
_entity.type
_entity.pdbx_description
1 polymer ?
#
loop_
_entity_poly.entity_id
_entity_poly.type
_entity_poly.pdbx_seq_one_letter_code
_entity_poly.pdbx_strand_id
1 'polypeptide(L)' 'MTTATYHVIRYTDGRLFYEGEPITLAEAQVMINEAIARGTLEVNSFLHIDEDLLVIELDAAP' A
#
# COMPACT_ATOMS: atom_id res chain seq x y z
N MET A 1 18.47 -7.02 -12.63
CA MET A 1 17.20 -6.38 -12.23
C MET A 1 17.30 -6.08 -10.76
N THR A 2 17.26 -4.81 -10.37
CA THR A 2 17.11 -4.38 -8.98
C THR A 2 15.63 -4.32 -8.66
N THR A 3 15.19 -4.98 -7.60
CA THR A 3 13.81 -4.89 -7.10
C THR A 3 13.63 -3.52 -6.46
N ALA A 4 12.61 -2.77 -6.87
CA ALA A 4 12.27 -1.50 -6.23
C ALA A 4 11.85 -1.74 -4.77
N THR A 5 12.31 -0.87 -3.88
CA THR A 5 11.99 -0.91 -2.44
C THR A 5 11.38 0.41 -2.01
N TYR A 6 10.48 0.34 -1.03
CA TYR A 6 9.70 1.46 -0.55
C TYR A 6 9.80 1.54 0.97
N HIS A 7 10.00 2.75 1.49
CA HIS A 7 10.09 3.00 2.93
C HIS A 7 8.77 3.46 3.53
N VAL A 8 7.82 3.87 2.68
CA VAL A 8 6.59 4.54 3.08
C VAL A 8 5.44 4.05 2.22
N ILE A 9 4.30 3.77 2.87
CA ILE A 9 3.01 3.57 2.21
C ILE A 9 2.02 4.59 2.80
N ARG A 10 1.29 5.30 1.95
CA ARG A 10 0.29 6.31 2.37
C ARG A 10 -1.08 6.00 1.80
N TYR A 11 -2.13 6.52 2.43
CA TYR A 11 -3.45 6.62 1.82
C TYR A 11 -3.51 7.80 0.85
N THR A 12 -4.48 7.81 -0.06
CA THR A 12 -4.74 8.93 -0.99
C THR A 12 -5.00 10.27 -0.29
N ASP A 13 -5.52 10.24 0.94
CA ASP A 13 -5.72 11.43 1.78
C ASP A 13 -4.44 11.91 2.49
N GLY A 14 -3.30 11.26 2.24
CA GLY A 14 -2.00 11.58 2.80
C GLY A 14 -1.73 10.96 4.18
N ARG A 15 -2.69 10.24 4.79
CA ARG A 15 -2.44 9.51 6.03
C ARG A 15 -1.37 8.44 5.81
N LEU A 16 -0.61 8.16 6.85
CA LEU A 16 0.43 7.13 6.81
C LEU A 16 -0.17 5.76 7.10
N PHE A 17 0.11 4.78 6.24
CA PHE A 17 -0.20 3.37 6.49
C PHE A 17 1.03 2.62 7.03
N TYR A 18 2.20 2.90 6.45
CA TYR A 18 3.47 2.29 6.82
C TYR A 18 4.61 3.28 6.68
N GLU A 19 5.55 3.26 7.63
CA GLU A 19 6.86 3.89 7.55
C GLU A 19 7.86 3.01 8.30
N GLY A 20 8.99 2.67 7.66
CA GLY A 20 9.99 1.83 8.27
C GLY A 20 11.10 1.36 7.32
N GLU A 21 11.54 0.12 7.56
CA GLU A 21 12.55 -0.54 6.73
C GLU A 21 12.08 -0.64 5.26
N PRO A 22 13.00 -0.59 4.29
CA PRO A 22 12.64 -0.74 2.89
C PRO A 22 12.01 -2.10 2.65
N ILE A 23 10.77 -2.10 2.16
CA ILE A 23 10.05 -3.30 1.75
C ILE A 23 9.85 -3.32 0.25
N THR A 24 9.76 -4.52 -0.30
CA THR A 24 9.43 -4.75 -1.71
C THR A 24 7.94 -4.54 -1.96
N LEU A 25 7.57 -4.37 -3.23
CA LEU A 25 6.15 -4.33 -3.64
C LEU A 25 5.38 -5.59 -3.20
N ALA A 26 6.04 -6.75 -3.23
CA ALA A 26 5.41 -8.01 -2.84
C ALA A 26 5.10 -8.05 -1.33
N GLU A 27 6.01 -7.55 -0.49
CA GLU A 27 5.79 -7.43 0.96
C GLU A 27 4.69 -6.41 1.26
N ALA A 28 4.69 -5.26 0.58
CA ALA A 28 3.60 -4.29 0.68
C ALA A 28 2.25 -4.92 0.32
N GLN A 29 2.18 -5.71 -0.75
CA GLN A 29 0.96 -6.40 -1.15
C GLN A 29 0.47 -7.40 -0.10
N VAL A 30 1.38 -8.12 0.57
CA VAL A 30 1.02 -9.00 1.69
C VAL A 30 0.42 -8.18 2.83
N MET A 31 1.06 -7.06 3.19
CA MET A 31 0.56 -6.19 4.27
C MET A 31 -0.84 -5.66 4.02
N ILE A 32 -1.16 -5.19 2.80
CA ILE A 32 -2.51 -4.71 2.51
C ILE A 32 -3.52 -5.87 2.58
N ASN A 33 -3.16 -7.05 2.08
CA ASN A 33 -4.06 -8.20 2.08
C ASN A 33 -4.38 -8.65 3.52
N GLU A 34 -3.38 -8.64 4.40
CA GLU A 34 -3.60 -8.90 5.82
C GLU A 34 -4.48 -7.83 6.48
N ALA A 35 -4.29 -6.56 6.14
CA ALA A 35 -5.10 -5.46 6.66
C ALA A 35 -6.57 -5.58 6.20
N ILE A 36 -6.80 -5.98 4.94
CA ILE A 36 -8.13 -6.30 4.40
C ILE A 36 -8.74 -7.48 5.17
N ALA A 37 -7.97 -8.57 5.33
CA ALA A 37 -8.44 -9.76 6.04
C ALA A 37 -8.79 -9.49 7.52
N ARG A 38 -8.11 -8.53 8.15
CA ARG A 38 -8.38 -8.08 9.52
C ARG A 38 -9.51 -7.03 9.61
N GLY A 39 -10.00 -6.53 8.47
CA GLY A 39 -11.01 -5.47 8.41
C GLY A 39 -10.50 -4.08 8.79
N THR A 40 -9.18 -3.87 8.81
CA THR A 40 -8.56 -2.54 9.04
C THR A 40 -8.38 -1.75 7.75
N LEU A 41 -8.56 -2.40 6.60
CA LEU A 41 -8.56 -1.82 5.27
C LEU A 41 -9.83 -2.28 4.53
N GLU A 42 -10.39 -1.45 3.65
CA GLU A 42 -11.56 -1.82 2.87
C GLU A 42 -11.18 -2.81 1.75
N VAL A 43 -12.07 -3.75 1.42
CA VAL A 43 -11.79 -4.89 0.50
C VAL A 43 -11.43 -4.44 -0.92
N ASN A 44 -11.92 -3.28 -1.33
CA ASN A 44 -11.66 -2.61 -2.61
C ASN A 44 -10.42 -1.70 -2.57
N SER A 45 -9.61 -1.78 -1.51
CA SER A 45 -8.34 -1.04 -1.45
C SER A 45 -7.25 -1.78 -2.23
N PHE A 46 -6.42 -1.04 -2.97
CA PHE A 46 -5.31 -1.58 -3.75
C PHE A 46 -4.09 -0.67 -3.66
N LEU A 47 -2.92 -1.22 -4.00
CA LEU A 47 -1.68 -0.44 -4.09
C LEU A 47 -1.53 0.17 -5.47
N HIS A 48 -1.25 1.48 -5.49
CA HIS A 48 -0.84 2.25 -6.63
C HIS A 48 0.60 2.74 -6.41
N ILE A 49 1.40 2.77 -7.49
CA ILE A 49 2.73 3.38 -7.45
C ILE A 49 2.59 4.75 -8.10
N ASP A 50 2.73 5.79 -7.29
CA ASP A 50 2.75 7.18 -7.72
C ASP A 50 4.18 7.71 -7.67
N GLU A 51 4.79 7.90 -8.84
CA GLU A 51 6.23 8.17 -9.00
C GLU A 51 7.11 7.14 -8.27
N ASP A 52 7.61 7.50 -7.09
CA ASP A 52 8.47 6.65 -6.24
C ASP A 52 7.78 6.30 -4.89
N LEU A 53 6.48 6.55 -4.77
CA LEU A 53 5.69 6.33 -3.56
C LEU A 53 4.64 5.22 -3.75
N LEU A 54 4.48 4.39 -2.72
CA LEU A 54 3.36 3.47 -2.64
C LEU A 54 2.16 4.16 -1.97
N VAL A 55 1.04 4.16 -2.68
CA VAL A 55 -0.22 4.75 -2.24
C VAL A 55 -1.29 3.65 -2.17
N ILE A 56 -2.09 3.66 -1.12
CA ILE A 56 -3.30 2.86 -0.99
C ILE A 56 -4.43 3.70 -1.54
N GLU A 57 -5.01 3.21 -2.63
CA GLU A 57 -6.20 3.77 -3.24
C GLU A 57 -7.41 2.89 -2.95
N LEU A 58 -8.56 3.53 -2.83
CA LEU A 58 -9.84 2.85 -2.75
C LEU A 58 -10.45 2.83 -4.15
N ASP A 59 -10.74 1.65 -4.68
CA ASP A 59 -11.52 1.57 -5.92
C ASP A 59 -12.94 2.03 -5.60
N ALA A 60 -13.26 3.26 -6.01
CA ALA A 60 -14.61 3.78 -5.96
C ALA A 60 -15.43 3.02 -7.01
N ALA A 61 -15.92 1.84 -6.63
CA ALA A 61 -16.88 1.12 -7.45
C ALA A 61 -18.06 2.07 -7.77
N PRO A 62 -18.51 2.14 -9.04
CA PRO A 62 -19.54 3.06 -9.50
C PRO A 62 -20.92 2.82 -8.85
#